data_AF-A0A945F142-F1
#
_entry.id   AF-A0A945F142-F1
#
_cell.length_a   1.000
_cell.length_b   1.000
_cell.length_c   1.000
_cell.angle_alpha   90.00
_cell.angle_beta   90.00
_cell.angle_gamma   90.00
#
_symmetry.space_group_name_H-M   'P 1'
#
loop_
_entity.id
_entity.type
_entity.pdbx_description
1 polymer ?
#
loop_
_entity_poly.entity_id
_entity_poly.type
_entity_poly.pdbx_seq_one_letter_code
_entity_poly.pdbx_strand_id
1 'polypeptide(L)'
;MAICIVYLIVIIGVLYEDLGELVPAISFYGLTLTETGFLSVMLWLKQKEKTTFALMLGAILMIISGTLLAVKLFAGNNLLIETLMRLSYIVAQFSICFYFKKSTGTL
;
A
#
# COMPACT_ATOMS: atom_id res chain seq x y z
N MET A 1 5.22 -6.32 -11.71
CA MET A 1 4.02 -6.98 -12.26
C MET A 1 3.87 -8.42 -11.75
N ALA A 2 4.74 -9.38 -12.07
CA ALA A 2 4.60 -10.75 -11.57
C ALA A 2 4.58 -10.85 -10.02
N ILE A 3 5.49 -10.15 -9.33
CA ILE A 3 5.55 -10.12 -7.85
C ILE A 3 4.26 -9.55 -7.23
N CYS A 4 3.67 -8.55 -7.87
CA CYS A 4 2.43 -7.90 -7.47
C CYS A 4 1.23 -8.87 -7.53
N ILE A 5 1.15 -9.66 -8.61
CA ILE A 5 0.11 -10.66 -8.82
C ILE A 5 0.26 -11.79 -7.79
N VAL A 6 1.48 -12.30 -7.59
CA VAL A 6 1.75 -13.35 -6.60
C VAL A 6 1.35 -12.88 -5.20
N TYR A 7 1.71 -11.66 -4.82
CA TYR A 7 1.32 -11.05 -3.55
C TYR A 7 -0.20 -10.99 -3.37
N LEU A 8 -0.95 -10.55 -4.40
CA LEU A 8 -2.41 -10.50 -4.34
C LEU A 8 -3.05 -11.87 -4.20
N ILE A 9 -2.59 -12.86 -4.97
CA ILE A 9 -3.09 -14.23 -4.89
C ILE A 9 -2.85 -14.82 -3.49
N VAL A 10 -1.66 -14.59 -2.93
CA VAL A 10 -1.32 -15.09 -1.58
C VAL A 10 -2.21 -14.46 -0.53
N ILE A 11 -2.40 -13.13 -0.52
CA ILE A 11 -3.26 -12.48 0.48
C ILE A 11 -4.71 -12.94 0.36
N ILE A 12 -5.25 -12.98 -0.86
CA ILE A 12 -6.64 -13.40 -1.06
C ILE A 12 -6.80 -14.87 -0.66
N GLY A 13 -5.85 -15.73 -0.99
CA GLY A 13 -5.88 -17.15 -0.62
C GLY A 13 -5.79 -17.37 0.89
N VAL A 14 -4.91 -16.66 1.59
CA VAL A 14 -4.78 -16.77 3.06
C VAL A 14 -6.02 -16.28 3.78
N LEU A 15 -6.70 -15.26 3.25
CA LEU A 15 -7.88 -14.66 3.89
C LEU A 15 -9.21 -15.19 3.36
N TYR A 16 -9.22 -16.09 2.37
CA TYR A 16 -10.42 -16.46 1.60
C TYR A 16 -11.58 -16.96 2.46
N GLU A 17 -11.28 -17.76 3.51
CA GLU A 17 -12.29 -18.38 4.37
C GLU A 17 -13.11 -17.35 5.17
N ASP A 18 -12.48 -16.24 5.58
CA ASP A 18 -13.12 -15.16 6.35
C ASP A 18 -13.65 -14.02 5.45
N LEU A 19 -13.35 -14.07 4.15
CA LEU A 19 -13.58 -12.97 3.21
C LEU A 19 -15.01 -12.90 2.67
N GLY A 20 -15.69 -14.05 2.53
CA GLY A 20 -17.09 -14.15 2.11
C GLY A 20 -17.48 -13.20 0.95
N GLU A 21 -18.41 -12.28 1.20
CA GLU A 21 -18.90 -11.30 0.21
C GLU A 21 -17.94 -10.11 -0.01
N LEU A 22 -16.92 -9.92 0.84
CA LEU A 22 -15.97 -8.80 0.76
C LEU A 22 -14.81 -9.05 -0.22
N VAL A 23 -14.69 -10.27 -0.77
CA VAL A 23 -13.66 -10.64 -1.77
C VAL A 23 -13.55 -9.63 -2.90
N PRO A 24 -14.64 -9.18 -3.57
CA PRO A 24 -14.52 -8.27 -4.71
C PRO A 24 -13.98 -6.90 -4.28
N ALA A 25 -14.44 -6.39 -3.13
CA ALA A 25 -14.01 -5.10 -2.61
C ALA A 25 -12.53 -5.10 -2.23
N ILE A 26 -12.07 -6.15 -1.55
CA ILE A 26 -10.67 -6.29 -1.11
C ILE A 26 -9.76 -6.53 -2.31
N SER A 27 -10.21 -7.31 -3.29
CA SER A 27 -9.47 -7.55 -4.53
C SER A 27 -9.27 -6.24 -5.31
N PHE A 28 -10.31 -5.44 -5.46
CA PHE A 28 -10.23 -4.15 -6.16
C PHE A 28 -9.32 -3.17 -5.43
N TYR A 29 -9.44 -3.10 -4.10
CA TYR A 29 -8.56 -2.29 -3.26
C TYR A 29 -7.10 -2.72 -3.39
N GLY A 30 -6.82 -4.02 -3.24
CA GLY A 30 -5.48 -4.58 -3.36
C GLY A 30 -4.86 -4.34 -4.74
N LEU A 31 -5.64 -4.50 -5.81
CA LEU A 31 -5.20 -4.25 -7.18
C LEU A 31 -4.79 -2.78 -7.36
N THR A 32 -5.66 -1.85 -6.97
CA THR A 32 -5.38 -0.41 -7.06
C THR A 32 -4.12 -0.04 -6.28
N LEU A 33 -3.99 -0.57 -5.05
CA LEU A 33 -2.86 -0.30 -4.18
C LEU A 33 -1.54 -0.82 -4.78
N THR A 34 -1.59 -2.01 -5.36
CA THR A 34 -0.40 -2.66 -5.91
C THR A 34 0.02 -2.04 -7.25
N GLU A 35 -0.92 -1.65 -8.10
CA GLU A 35 -0.64 -0.89 -9.32
C GLU A 35 -0.01 0.46 -9.01
N THR A 36 -0.59 1.20 -8.05
CA THR A 36 -0.04 2.48 -7.59
C THR A 36 1.39 2.31 -7.06
N GLY A 37 1.63 1.26 -6.26
CA GLY A 37 2.98 0.92 -5.79
C GLY A 37 3.95 0.61 -6.92
N PHE A 38 3.53 -0.16 -7.91
CA PHE A 38 4.37 -0.49 -9.08
C PHE A 38 4.72 0.75 -9.90
N LEU A 39 3.74 1.61 -10.19
CA LEU A 39 3.96 2.87 -10.90
C LEU A 39 4.90 3.80 -10.14
N SER A 40 4.73 3.89 -8.82
CA SER A 40 5.59 4.69 -7.95
C SER A 40 7.06 4.22 -7.98
N VAL A 41 7.30 2.91 -7.94
CA VAL A 41 8.64 2.32 -8.10
C VAL A 41 9.21 2.62 -9.48
N MET A 42 8.44 2.44 -10.55
CA MET A 42 8.89 2.76 -11.92
C MET A 42 9.25 4.23 -12.07
N LEU A 43 8.45 5.12 -11.47
CA LEU A 43 8.70 6.57 -11.51
C LEU A 43 10.02 6.92 -10.82
N TRP A 44 10.27 6.36 -9.65
CA TRP A 44 11.55 6.54 -8.95
C TRP A 44 12.73 5.99 -9.75
N LEU A 45 12.60 4.83 -10.38
CA LEU A 45 13.66 4.26 -11.21
C LEU A 45 13.99 5.13 -12.43
N LYS A 46 12.99 5.83 -13.00
CA LYS A 46 13.17 6.73 -14.14
C LYS A 46 13.77 8.08 -13.75
N GLN A 47 13.22 8.75 -12.74
CA GLN A 47 13.63 10.12 -12.38
C GLN A 47 14.79 10.16 -11.39
N LYS A 48 14.91 9.13 -10.52
CA LYS A 48 15.93 9.02 -9.45
C LYS A 48 16.05 10.23 -8.52
N GLU A 49 14.96 10.98 -8.37
CA GLU A 49 14.91 12.14 -7.50
C GLU A 49 14.51 11.78 -6.06
N LYS A 50 14.96 12.60 -5.10
CA LYS A 50 14.57 12.46 -3.67
C LYS A 50 13.05 12.58 -3.45
N THR A 51 12.37 13.33 -4.31
CA THR A 51 10.90 13.49 -4.33
C THR A 51 10.21 12.18 -4.69
N THR A 52 10.62 11.59 -5.81
CA THR A 52 10.06 10.32 -6.32
C THR A 52 10.40 9.15 -5.39
N PHE A 53 11.52 9.22 -4.68
CA PHE A 53 11.83 8.27 -3.61
C PHE A 53 10.83 8.35 -2.44
N ALA A 54 10.42 9.55 -2.04
CA ALA A 54 9.39 9.73 -1.01
C ALA A 54 8.04 9.14 -1.45
N LEU A 55 7.68 9.29 -2.74
CA LEU A 55 6.48 8.64 -3.29
C LEU A 55 6.60 7.11 -3.27
N MET A 56 7.77 6.57 -3.63
CA MET A 56 8.03 5.13 -3.58
C MET A 56 7.90 4.59 -2.16
N LEU A 57 8.56 5.24 -1.19
CA LEU A 57 8.51 4.87 0.22
C LEU A 57 7.08 4.95 0.75
N GLY A 58 6.35 6.02 0.43
CA GLY A 58 4.96 6.20 0.81
C GLY A 58 4.05 5.12 0.24
N ALA A 59 4.22 4.75 -1.03
CA ALA A 59 3.42 3.70 -1.65
C ALA A 59 3.70 2.30 -1.05
N ILE A 60 4.96 1.99 -0.72
CA ILE A 60 5.32 0.74 -0.04
C ILE A 60 4.71 0.69 1.38
N LEU A 61 4.79 1.77 2.14
CA LEU A 61 4.17 1.87 3.46
C LEU A 61 2.64 1.78 3.40
N MET A 62 2.02 2.32 2.35
CA MET A 62 0.59 2.15 2.09
C MET A 62 0.23 0.68 1.85
N ILE A 63 1.02 -0.07 1.06
CA ILE A 63 0.82 -1.51 0.83
C ILE A 63 0.92 -2.28 2.16
N ILE A 64 1.95 -1.99 2.96
CA ILE A 64 2.13 -2.59 4.28
C ILE A 64 0.92 -2.28 5.18
N SER A 65 0.51 -1.02 5.25
CA SER A 65 -0.68 -0.61 6.02
C SER A 65 -1.96 -1.31 5.57
N GLY A 66 -2.17 -1.45 4.25
CA GLY A 66 -3.31 -2.17 3.69
C GLY A 66 -3.29 -3.66 4.03
N THR A 67 -2.10 -4.26 4.06
CA THR A 67 -1.90 -5.64 4.53
C THR A 67 -2.29 -5.79 5.99
N LEU A 68 -1.77 -4.93 6.87
CA LEU A 68 -2.11 -4.98 8.30
C LEU A 68 -3.59 -4.73 8.54
N LEU A 69 -4.24 -3.88 7.73
CA LEU A 69 -5.68 -3.67 7.79
C LEU A 69 -6.45 -4.96 7.44
N ALA A 70 -6.04 -5.67 6.40
CA ALA A 70 -6.64 -6.95 6.04
C ALA A 70 -6.44 -8.00 7.14
N VAL A 71 -5.23 -8.11 7.69
CA VAL A 71 -4.95 -8.99 8.85
C VAL A 71 -5.83 -8.63 10.05
N LYS A 72 -5.96 -7.34 10.38
CA LYS A 72 -6.82 -6.88 11.48
C LYS A 72 -8.28 -7.27 11.28
N LEU A 73 -8.79 -7.20 10.05
CA LEU A 73 -10.18 -7.46 9.73
C LEU A 73 -10.50 -8.96 9.72
N PHE A 74 -9.58 -9.79 9.24
CA PHE A 74 -9.88 -11.19 8.90
C PHE A 74 -9.11 -12.23 9.74
N ALA A 75 -7.90 -11.91 10.22
CA ALA A 75 -7.08 -12.83 11.02
C ALA A 75 -7.07 -12.51 12.53
N GLY A 76 -7.81 -11.47 12.95
CA GLY A 76 -7.92 -11.03 14.33
C GLY A 76 -7.16 -9.74 14.65
N ASN A 77 -7.66 -9.00 15.65
CA ASN A 77 -7.13 -7.70 16.02
C ASN A 77 -6.32 -7.74 17.31
N ASN A 78 -5.09 -7.25 17.25
CA ASN A 78 -4.25 -6.98 18.41
C ASN A 78 -3.87 -5.49 18.43
N LEU A 79 -3.75 -4.90 19.62
CA LEU A 79 -3.44 -3.48 19.80
C LEU A 79 -2.12 -3.06 19.11
N LEU A 80 -1.17 -3.99 18.99
CA LEU A 80 0.07 -3.79 18.22
C LEU A 80 -0.18 -3.66 16.71
N ILE A 81 -1.02 -4.52 16.12
CA ILE A 81 -1.35 -4.49 14.69
C ILE A 81 -2.08 -3.18 14.36
N GLU A 82 -3.03 -2.78 15.21
CA GLU A 82 -3.76 -1.53 15.04
C GLU A 82 -2.84 -0.31 15.11
N THR A 83 -1.92 -0.28 16.07
CA THR A 83 -0.96 0.81 16.23
C THR A 83 0.01 0.89 15.04
N LEU A 84 0.56 -0.25 14.61
CA LEU A 84 1.47 -0.33 13.47
C LEU A 84 0.79 0.05 12.15
N MET A 85 -0.46 -0.36 11.96
CA MET A 85 -1.26 0.01 10.79
C MET A 85 -1.45 1.52 10.73
N ARG A 86 -1.93 2.15 11.81
CA ARG A 86 -2.12 3.61 11.87
C ARG A 86 -0.81 4.37 11.68
N LEU A 87 0.26 3.94 12.32
CA LEU A 87 1.57 4.60 12.20
C LEU A 87 2.09 4.52 10.76
N SER A 88 2.06 3.32 10.17
CA SER A 88 2.48 3.11 8.78
C SER A 88 1.66 3.97 7.82
N TYR A 89 0.34 4.04 8.04
CA TYR A 89 -0.56 4.88 7.25
C TYR A 89 -0.20 6.37 7.34
N ILE A 90 0.03 6.92 8.55
CA ILE A 90 0.36 8.34 8.73
C ILE A 90 1.70 8.68 8.04
N VAL A 91 2.72 7.84 8.22
CA VAL A 91 4.04 8.04 7.59
C VAL A 91 3.93 7.94 6.07
N ALA A 92 3.10 7.03 5.58
CA ALA A 92 2.84 6.88 4.15
C ALA A 92 2.21 8.13 3.55
N GLN A 93 1.13 8.63 4.16
CA GLN A 93 0.43 9.84 3.73
C GLN A 93 1.34 11.06 3.75
N PHE A 94 2.17 11.21 4.80
CA PHE A 94 3.12 12.31 4.87
C PHE A 94 4.13 12.26 3.71
N SER A 95 4.63 11.08 3.37
CA SER A 95 5.59 10.88 2.29
C SER A 95 4.99 11.18 0.91
N ILE A 96 3.74 10.76 0.68
CA ILE A 96 3.00 11.04 -0.57
C ILE A 96 2.67 12.53 -0.69
N CYS A 97 2.17 13.16 0.37
CA CYS A 97 1.89 14.60 0.39
C CYS A 97 3.17 15.43 0.17
N PHE A 98 4.30 14.99 0.71
CA PHE A 98 5.59 15.64 0.48
C PHE A 98 5.98 15.64 -1.00
N TYR A 99 5.78 14.51 -1.71
CA TYR A 99 6.00 14.42 -3.15
C TYR A 99 5.14 15.44 -3.91
N PHE A 100 3.82 15.46 -3.67
CA PHE A 100 2.92 16.37 -4.38
C PHE A 100 3.24 17.83 -4.09
N LYS A 101 3.47 18.21 -2.83
CA LYS A 101 3.83 19.58 -2.46
C LYS A 101 5.08 20.06 -3.19
N LYS A 102 6.12 19.23 -3.28
CA LYS A 102 7.39 19.58 -3.93
C LYS A 102 7.25 19.59 -5.46
N SER A 103 6.48 18.66 -6.03
CA SER A 103 6.20 18.58 -7.46
C SER A 103 5.35 19.76 -7.96
N THR A 104 4.43 20.29 -7.17
CA THR A 104 3.63 21.47 -7.56
C THR A 104 4.43 22.77 -7.46
N GLY A 105 5.44 22.85 -6.59
CA GLY A 105 6.32 24.02 -6.47
C GLY A 105 7.42 24.11 -7.55
N THR A 106 7.46 23.18 -8.50
CA THR A 106 8.40 23.14 -9.63
C THR A 106 7.75 23.43 -10.98
N LEU A 107 6.47 23.83 -10.96
CA LEU A 107 5.66 24.23 -12.11
C LEU A 107 5.52 25.76 -12.11
#